data_AF-A0A6P6U2Y1-F1
#
_entry.id   AF-A0A6P6U2Y1-F1
#
_cell.length_a   1.000
_cell.length_b   1.000
_cell.length_c   1.000
_cell.angle_alpha   90.00
_cell.angle_beta   90.00
_cell.angle_gamma   90.00
#
_symmetry.space_group_name_H-M   'P 1'
#
loop_
_entity.id
_entity.type
_entity.pdbx_description
1 polymer ?
#
loop_
_entity_poly.entity_id
_entity_poly.type
_entity_poly.pdbx_seq_one_letter_code
_entity_poly.pdbx_strand_id
1 'polypeptide(L)'
;MRFLNFLLISTVLTITLLTTSTQAATFEIQNNCAYTVWAAATPGGGRRLTTGQTWTVNVAATTAGQTGRIWARTNCTFNSNGTGSCQTGDCGGLLRCAVDGVHAPPVTLAEYSLNGFNNQDFLDISLLYGFNVPMEFSRPSIGCTGGIRCAADIKGQCPPKLRAPGGCNNPCTVFNTGGYCCTSSLTCERTYLARFFKDMCPNALSYPTDDQSSIYTCPAGGTYGVVFCP
;
A
#
# COMPACT_ATOMS: atom_id res chain seq x y z
N MET A 1 -5.80 60.24 -24.54
CA MET A 1 -5.58 58.85 -25.01
C MET A 1 -4.26 58.21 -24.55
N ARG A 2 -3.34 58.92 -23.87
CA ARG A 2 -2.06 58.31 -23.38
C ARG A 2 -2.08 57.78 -21.94
N PHE A 3 -3.02 58.22 -21.10
CA PHE A 3 -3.14 57.75 -19.71
C PHE A 3 -3.92 56.43 -19.56
N LEU A 4 -4.85 56.13 -20.47
CA LEU A 4 -5.66 54.91 -20.42
C LEU A 4 -4.85 53.64 -20.76
N ASN A 5 -3.80 53.79 -21.59
CA ASN A 5 -2.92 52.68 -21.96
C ASN A 5 -1.95 52.27 -20.83
N PHE A 6 -1.64 53.18 -19.89
CA PHE A 6 -0.76 52.85 -18.77
C PHE A 6 -1.47 52.01 -17.68
N LEU A 7 -2.78 52.25 -17.49
CA LEU A 7 -3.63 51.45 -16.60
C LEU A 7 -3.90 50.03 -17.14
N LEU A 8 -3.92 49.85 -18.46
CA LEU A 8 -4.07 48.54 -19.10
C LEU A 8 -2.77 47.71 -19.10
N ILE A 9 -1.60 48.34 -19.02
CA ILE A 9 -0.31 47.63 -18.94
C ILE A 9 0.01 47.20 -17.50
N SER A 10 -0.51 47.93 -16.49
CA SER A 10 -0.33 47.55 -15.08
C SER A 10 -1.25 46.42 -14.62
N THR A 11 -2.36 46.15 -15.30
CA THR A 11 -3.30 45.07 -14.95
C THR A 11 -2.97 43.72 -15.60
N VAL A 12 -1.99 43.67 -16.51
CA VAL A 12 -1.55 42.43 -17.18
C VAL A 12 -0.39 41.73 -16.45
N LEU A 13 0.23 42.38 -15.44
CA LEU A 13 1.37 41.83 -14.70
C LEU A 13 1.04 41.39 -13.26
N THR A 14 -0.18 40.90 -13.05
CA THR A 14 -0.53 40.08 -11.88
C THR A 14 -1.30 38.85 -12.34
N ILE A 15 -0.74 38.10 -13.29
CA ILE A 15 -0.95 36.65 -13.29
C ILE A 15 -0.19 36.17 -12.05
N THR A 16 -0.91 36.11 -10.92
CA THR A 16 -0.51 35.27 -9.79
C THR A 16 -0.25 33.89 -10.36
N LEU A 17 1.02 33.49 -10.42
CA LEU A 17 1.40 32.09 -10.49
C LEU A 17 0.74 31.44 -9.27
N LEU A 18 -0.43 30.84 -9.47
CA LEU A 18 -0.95 29.80 -8.61
C LEU A 18 0.00 28.62 -8.83
N THR A 19 1.15 28.64 -8.15
CA THR A 19 1.98 27.45 -8.02
C THR A 19 1.15 26.47 -7.20
N THR A 20 0.44 25.58 -7.88
CA THR A 20 -0.07 24.38 -7.25
C THR A 20 1.16 23.65 -6.72
N SER A 21 1.32 23.64 -5.40
CA SER A 21 2.35 22.83 -4.74
C SER A 21 1.99 21.38 -5.00
N THR A 22 2.57 20.79 -6.05
CA THR A 22 2.46 19.36 -6.33
C THR A 22 3.39 18.64 -5.38
N GLN A 23 2.84 18.17 -4.26
CA GLN A 23 3.63 17.47 -3.24
C GLN A 23 3.82 16.02 -3.62
N ALA A 24 4.84 15.73 -4.43
CA ALA A 24 5.23 14.37 -4.78
C ALA A 24 5.50 13.54 -3.51
N ALA A 25 5.10 12.26 -3.55
CA ALA A 25 5.39 11.31 -2.48
C ALA A 25 6.55 10.41 -2.89
N THR A 26 7.45 10.16 -1.95
CA THR A 26 8.57 9.24 -2.09
C THR A 26 8.38 8.06 -1.17
N PHE A 27 8.49 6.84 -1.69
CA PHE A 27 8.42 5.61 -0.89
C PHE A 27 9.79 4.95 -0.88
N GLU A 28 10.36 4.76 0.30
CA GLU A 28 11.57 3.99 0.53
C GLU A 28 11.21 2.57 0.96
N ILE A 29 11.35 1.62 0.04
CA ILE A 29 10.96 0.23 0.22
C ILE A 29 12.19 -0.58 0.59
N GLN A 30 12.28 -1.04 1.84
CA GLN A 30 13.44 -1.75 2.37
C GLN A 30 13.12 -3.21 2.64
N ASN A 31 14.05 -4.10 2.28
CA ASN A 31 13.98 -5.51 2.65
C ASN A 31 14.87 -5.81 3.86
N ASN A 32 14.28 -5.97 5.05
CA ASN A 32 14.98 -6.46 6.24
C ASN A 32 14.84 -7.97 6.46
N CYS A 33 14.12 -8.67 5.58
CA CYS A 33 13.99 -10.12 5.69
C CYS A 33 15.36 -10.77 5.49
N ALA A 34 15.59 -11.89 6.18
CA ALA A 34 16.77 -12.75 5.98
C ALA A 34 16.77 -13.49 4.62
N TYR A 35 15.82 -13.17 3.73
CA TYR A 35 15.65 -13.75 2.41
C TYR A 35 15.38 -12.68 1.35
N THR A 36 15.60 -13.05 0.09
CA THR A 36 15.27 -12.17 -1.05
C THR A 36 13.77 -12.01 -1.20
N VAL A 37 13.33 -10.78 -1.45
CA VAL A 37 11.97 -10.47 -1.89
C VAL A 37 12.01 -9.78 -3.25
N TRP A 38 10.88 -9.84 -3.96
CA TRP A 38 10.66 -9.03 -5.15
C TRP A 38 9.60 -8.00 -4.79
N ALA A 39 10.06 -6.82 -4.38
CA ALA A 39 9.18 -5.69 -4.12
C ALA A 39 8.36 -5.37 -5.37
N ALA A 40 7.12 -4.97 -5.15
CA ALA A 40 6.18 -4.53 -6.17
C ALA A 40 5.48 -3.27 -5.71
N ALA A 41 5.18 -2.40 -6.67
CA ALA A 41 4.46 -1.16 -6.43
C ALA A 41 3.59 -0.82 -7.64
N THR A 42 2.35 -0.41 -7.41
CA THR A 42 1.45 0.13 -8.44
C THR A 42 0.87 1.45 -7.96
N PRO A 43 1.28 2.59 -8.55
CA PRO A 43 2.33 2.77 -9.56
C PRO A 43 3.76 2.47 -9.03
N GLY A 44 4.67 2.06 -9.91
CA GLY A 44 6.11 1.95 -9.60
C GLY A 44 6.84 0.80 -10.31
N GLY A 45 6.18 -0.34 -10.50
CA GLY A 45 6.77 -1.53 -11.13
C GLY A 45 7.13 -2.61 -10.11
N GLY A 46 8.36 -3.10 -10.19
CA GLY A 46 8.87 -4.07 -9.24
C GLY A 46 10.38 -4.25 -9.35
N ARG A 47 11.00 -4.65 -8.24
CA ARG A 47 12.45 -4.77 -8.11
C ARG A 47 12.81 -5.92 -7.17
N ARG A 48 13.82 -6.70 -7.54
CA ARG A 48 14.42 -7.71 -6.65
C ARG A 48 15.25 -6.99 -5.58
N LEU A 49 15.02 -7.32 -4.31
CA LEU A 49 15.75 -6.80 -3.16
C LEU A 49 16.30 -7.97 -2.34
N THR A 50 17.62 -8.05 -2.24
CA THR A 50 18.29 -8.89 -1.23
C THR A 50 18.19 -8.23 0.15
N THR A 51 18.58 -8.96 1.19
CA THR A 51 18.59 -8.43 2.56
C THR A 51 19.39 -7.13 2.66
N GLY A 52 18.82 -6.14 3.33
CA GLY A 52 19.38 -4.80 3.53
C GLY A 52 19.27 -3.86 2.33
N GLN A 53 18.73 -4.30 1.18
CA GLN A 53 18.56 -3.42 0.02
C GLN A 53 17.28 -2.58 0.11
N THR A 54 17.39 -1.36 -0.42
CA THR A 54 16.29 -0.39 -0.50
C THR A 54 15.97 -0.03 -1.95
N TRP A 55 14.69 0.24 -2.24
CA TRP A 55 14.19 0.75 -3.50
C TRP A 55 13.34 1.99 -3.27
N THR A 56 13.72 3.09 -3.88
CA THR A 56 12.94 4.33 -3.89
C THR A 56 11.95 4.33 -5.06
N VAL A 57 10.68 4.59 -4.77
CA VAL A 57 9.61 4.81 -5.74
C VAL A 57 9.08 6.23 -5.58
N ASN A 58 9.08 6.99 -6.66
CA ASN A 58 8.51 8.33 -6.70
C ASN A 58 7.13 8.28 -7.32
N VAL A 59 6.13 8.77 -6.61
CA VAL A 59 4.76 8.90 -7.09
C VAL A 59 4.47 10.38 -7.27
N ALA A 60 4.26 10.76 -8.53
CA ALA A 60 3.98 12.14 -8.87
C ALA A 60 2.61 12.56 -8.29
N ALA A 61 2.54 13.78 -7.77
CA ALA A 61 1.29 14.38 -7.30
C ALA A 61 0.45 14.87 -8.49
N THR A 62 0.06 13.95 -9.36
CA THR A 62 -0.62 14.28 -10.62
C THR A 62 -2.08 14.66 -10.42
N THR A 63 -2.72 14.17 -9.35
CA THR A 63 -4.14 14.41 -9.03
C THR A 63 -4.40 14.19 -7.54
N ALA A 64 -5.39 14.90 -6.98
CA ALA A 64 -5.95 14.58 -5.67
C ALA A 64 -6.51 13.15 -5.66
N GLY A 65 -6.25 12.39 -4.60
CA GLY A 65 -6.72 11.01 -4.44
C GLY A 65 -5.94 9.97 -5.25
N GLN A 66 -4.67 10.20 -5.57
CA GLN A 66 -3.84 9.18 -6.23
C GLN A 66 -3.66 7.99 -5.30
N THR A 67 -4.24 6.84 -5.66
CA THR A 67 -4.10 5.60 -4.89
C THR A 67 -2.91 4.76 -5.35
N GLY A 68 -2.48 3.84 -4.50
CA GLY A 68 -1.56 2.80 -4.92
C GLY A 68 -1.30 1.77 -3.84
N ARG A 69 -0.51 0.76 -4.23
CA ARG A 69 -0.18 -0.40 -3.40
C ARG A 69 1.29 -0.72 -3.47
N ILE A 70 1.86 -1.16 -2.35
CA ILE A 70 3.22 -1.69 -2.25
C ILE A 70 3.18 -3.03 -1.53
N TRP A 71 3.90 -4.03 -2.05
CA TRP A 71 3.94 -5.35 -1.42
C TRP A 71 5.23 -6.12 -1.72
N ALA A 72 5.49 -7.15 -0.91
CA ALA A 72 6.56 -8.10 -1.14
C ALA A 72 6.04 -9.35 -1.86
N ARG A 73 6.80 -9.83 -2.84
CA ARG A 73 6.60 -11.13 -3.48
C ARG A 73 7.73 -12.07 -3.09
N THR A 74 7.41 -13.35 -2.91
CA THR A 74 8.39 -14.36 -2.45
C THR A 74 8.54 -15.49 -3.43
N ASN A 75 9.73 -16.10 -3.42
CA ASN A 75 10.07 -17.27 -4.22
C ASN A 75 9.71 -17.08 -5.70
N CYS A 76 10.24 -16.02 -6.30
CA CYS A 76 9.98 -15.68 -7.69
C CYS A 76 11.10 -16.15 -8.60
N THR A 77 10.73 -16.46 -9.83
CA THR A 77 11.66 -16.74 -10.93
C THR A 77 11.21 -15.93 -12.14
N PHE A 78 12.13 -15.19 -12.75
CA PHE A 78 11.89 -14.41 -13.97
C PHE A 78 12.98 -14.70 -14.98
N ASN A 79 12.63 -14.71 -16.27
CA ASN A 79 13.57 -14.76 -17.37
C ASN A 79 14.16 -13.37 -17.67
N SER A 80 15.03 -13.28 -18.69
CA SER A 80 15.65 -12.02 -19.12
C SER A 80 14.67 -10.94 -19.57
N ASN A 81 13.46 -11.33 -20.00
CA ASN A 81 12.40 -10.41 -20.40
C ASN A 81 11.58 -9.91 -19.20
N GLY A 82 11.90 -10.36 -17.98
CA GLY A 82 11.16 -10.03 -16.78
C GLY A 82 9.82 -10.74 -16.68
N THR A 83 9.61 -11.86 -17.40
CA THR A 83 8.41 -12.69 -17.28
C THR A 83 8.70 -14.00 -16.54
N GLY A 84 7.71 -14.50 -15.79
CA GLY A 84 7.89 -15.65 -14.91
C GLY A 84 6.76 -15.78 -13.91
N SER A 85 7.07 -16.09 -12.64
CA SER A 85 6.06 -16.27 -11.59
C SER A 85 6.63 -16.10 -10.19
N CYS A 86 5.80 -15.68 -9.24
CA CYS A 86 6.05 -15.70 -7.80
C CYS A 86 5.14 -16.69 -7.07
N GLN A 87 5.60 -17.25 -5.94
CA GLN A 87 4.76 -18.11 -5.10
C GLN A 87 3.65 -17.31 -4.38
N THR A 88 3.93 -16.07 -3.97
CA THR A 88 2.96 -15.18 -3.34
C THR A 88 3.05 -13.79 -3.95
N GLY A 89 1.93 -13.09 -4.07
CA GLY A 89 1.88 -11.70 -4.54
C GLY A 89 2.20 -11.53 -6.04
N ASP A 90 2.17 -12.61 -6.82
CA ASP A 90 2.42 -12.55 -8.26
C ASP A 90 1.47 -11.56 -8.96
N CYS A 91 1.98 -10.78 -9.90
CA CYS A 91 1.23 -9.70 -10.57
C CYS A 91 1.04 -9.97 -12.06
N GLY A 92 0.63 -11.20 -12.40
CA GLY A 92 0.43 -11.64 -13.79
C GLY A 92 1.72 -12.09 -14.46
N GLY A 93 2.65 -12.64 -13.67
CA GLY A 93 3.92 -13.18 -14.14
C GLY A 93 4.95 -12.13 -14.54
N LEU A 94 4.80 -10.88 -14.10
CA LEU A 94 5.69 -9.78 -14.46
C LEU A 94 6.62 -9.40 -13.32
N LEU A 95 7.91 -9.18 -13.62
CA LEU A 95 8.85 -8.58 -12.67
C LEU A 95 8.43 -7.14 -12.33
N ARG A 96 8.00 -6.38 -13.34
CA ARG A 96 7.51 -5.00 -13.18
C ARG A 96 5.98 -5.01 -13.22
N CYS A 97 5.36 -4.97 -12.05
CA CYS A 97 3.90 -4.93 -11.94
C CYS A 97 3.34 -3.64 -12.54
N ALA A 98 2.28 -3.73 -13.35
CA ALA A 98 1.79 -2.60 -14.14
C ALA A 98 0.33 -2.25 -13.89
N VAL A 99 -0.47 -3.19 -13.38
CA VAL A 99 -1.91 -3.04 -13.21
C VAL A 99 -2.24 -3.05 -11.72
N ASP A 100 -2.87 -1.99 -11.24
CA ASP A 100 -3.30 -1.90 -9.86
C ASP A 100 -4.34 -2.99 -9.53
N GLY A 101 -4.28 -3.54 -8.33
CA GLY A 101 -5.15 -4.63 -7.86
C GLY A 101 -4.82 -6.01 -8.42
N VAL A 102 -3.81 -6.15 -9.27
CA VAL A 102 -3.34 -7.45 -9.76
C VAL A 102 -2.23 -7.99 -8.85
N HIS A 103 -2.63 -8.80 -7.87
CA HIS A 103 -1.75 -9.54 -6.99
C HIS A 103 -2.38 -10.89 -6.59
N ALA A 104 -1.62 -11.97 -6.63
CA ALA A 104 -2.08 -13.29 -6.20
C ALA A 104 -2.02 -13.42 -4.66
N PRO A 105 -3.14 -13.68 -3.95
CA PRO A 105 -3.13 -14.03 -2.53
C PRO A 105 -2.32 -15.29 -2.22
N PRO A 106 -1.75 -15.44 -1.01
CA PRO A 106 -1.80 -14.49 0.09
C PRO A 106 -0.81 -13.33 -0.11
N VAL A 107 -1.21 -12.11 0.23
CA VAL A 107 -0.35 -10.92 0.12
C VAL A 107 -0.67 -9.88 1.16
N THR A 108 0.35 -9.42 1.89
CA THR A 108 0.29 -8.25 2.77
C THR A 108 0.50 -7.00 1.92
N LEU A 109 -0.43 -6.05 1.98
CA LEU A 109 -0.38 -4.81 1.20
C LEU A 109 -0.11 -3.61 2.11
N ALA A 110 0.73 -2.68 1.67
CA ALA A 110 0.65 -1.29 2.09
C ALA A 110 -0.20 -0.55 1.03
N GLU A 111 -1.35 -0.02 1.43
CA GLU A 111 -2.24 0.74 0.55
C GLU A 111 -2.18 2.22 0.94
N TYR A 112 -2.25 3.10 -0.05
CA TYR A 112 -2.26 4.53 0.18
C TYR A 112 -3.21 5.28 -0.76
N SER A 113 -3.66 6.44 -0.31
CA SER A 113 -4.34 7.47 -1.10
C SER A 113 -3.70 8.82 -0.79
N LEU A 114 -3.05 9.41 -1.80
CA LEU A 114 -2.30 10.66 -1.64
C LEU A 114 -3.17 11.86 -2.00
N ASN A 115 -2.97 12.95 -1.26
CA ASN A 115 -3.64 14.24 -1.44
C ASN A 115 -5.18 14.07 -1.50
N GLY A 116 -5.72 13.34 -0.53
CA GLY A 116 -7.15 13.10 -0.35
C GLY A 116 -7.86 14.26 0.34
N PHE A 117 -8.92 13.94 1.10
CA PHE A 117 -9.70 14.93 1.84
C PHE A 117 -8.82 15.79 2.77
N ASN A 118 -9.06 17.11 2.81
CA ASN A 118 -8.29 18.07 3.60
C ASN A 118 -6.76 18.05 3.37
N ASN A 119 -6.31 17.71 2.15
CA ASN A 119 -4.89 17.57 1.82
C ASN A 119 -4.18 16.58 2.77
N GLN A 120 -4.85 15.47 3.09
CA GLN A 120 -4.29 14.38 3.86
C GLN A 120 -3.96 13.19 2.97
N ASP A 121 -2.87 12.51 3.30
CA ASP A 121 -2.55 11.19 2.78
C ASP A 121 -3.15 10.15 3.75
N PHE A 122 -3.82 9.15 3.20
CA PHE A 122 -4.42 8.04 3.93
C PHE A 122 -3.62 6.79 3.66
N LEU A 123 -3.22 6.08 4.72
CA LEU A 123 -2.33 4.93 4.67
C LEU A 123 -2.96 3.78 5.45
N ASP A 124 -2.80 2.56 4.97
CA ASP A 124 -3.15 1.35 5.71
C ASP A 124 -2.20 0.18 5.36
N ILE A 125 -2.12 -0.79 6.28
CA ILE A 125 -1.64 -2.14 5.95
C ILE A 125 -2.87 -3.01 5.86
N SER A 126 -3.03 -3.71 4.75
CA SER A 126 -4.21 -4.51 4.44
C SER A 126 -3.90 -5.99 4.34
N LEU A 127 -4.71 -6.76 5.06
CA LEU A 127 -4.73 -8.23 5.14
C LEU A 127 -6.00 -8.82 4.52
N LEU A 128 -6.73 -8.01 3.75
CA LEU A 128 -7.93 -8.42 3.00
C LEU A 128 -7.64 -9.56 2.02
N TYR A 129 -6.39 -9.62 1.53
CA TYR A 129 -5.90 -10.65 0.62
C TYR A 129 -4.91 -11.60 1.30
N GLY A 130 -4.92 -11.65 2.63
CA GLY A 130 -4.08 -12.55 3.43
C GLY A 130 -2.76 -11.93 3.87
N PHE A 131 -1.81 -12.79 4.21
CA PHE A 131 -0.50 -12.40 4.74
C PHE A 131 0.60 -13.29 4.20
N ASN A 132 1.71 -12.70 3.77
CA ASN A 132 2.90 -13.44 3.33
C ASN A 132 4.19 -12.96 4.00
N VAL A 133 4.38 -11.64 4.11
CA VAL A 133 5.60 -11.02 4.66
C VAL A 133 5.21 -9.96 5.70
N PRO A 134 5.80 -9.98 6.91
CA PRO A 134 5.66 -8.92 7.89
C PRO A 134 5.97 -7.54 7.30
N MET A 135 5.24 -6.52 7.70
CA MET A 135 5.37 -5.18 7.12
C MET A 135 5.23 -4.08 8.16
N GLU A 136 6.04 -3.04 8.01
CA GLU A 136 5.82 -1.73 8.60
C GLU A 136 5.62 -0.72 7.48
N PHE A 137 4.66 0.18 7.66
CA PHE A 137 4.40 1.31 6.78
C PHE A 137 4.31 2.57 7.63
N SER A 138 5.31 3.43 7.54
CA SER A 138 5.47 4.55 8.45
C SER A 138 5.94 5.81 7.74
N ARG A 139 5.72 6.95 8.39
CA ARG A 139 6.26 8.24 7.96
C ARG A 139 6.79 9.01 9.17
N PRO A 140 8.07 9.42 9.17
CA PRO A 140 8.69 10.08 10.32
C PRO A 140 8.35 11.58 10.47
N SER A 141 7.31 12.10 9.81
CA SER A 141 7.00 13.54 9.83
C SER A 141 6.07 13.95 10.98
N ILE A 142 6.28 15.18 11.47
CA ILE A 142 5.38 15.86 12.40
C ILE A 142 3.97 15.93 11.79
N GLY A 143 2.94 15.54 12.56
CA GLY A 143 1.53 15.62 12.16
C GLY A 143 0.94 14.34 11.58
N CYS A 144 1.71 13.26 11.44
CA CYS A 144 1.18 11.92 11.17
C CYS A 144 0.66 11.25 12.44
N THR A 145 -0.40 10.45 12.33
CA THR A 145 -0.98 9.70 13.47
C THR A 145 -0.15 8.49 13.92
N GLY A 146 1.03 8.26 13.34
CA GLY A 146 1.96 7.18 13.68
C GLY A 146 2.33 6.33 12.46
N GLY A 147 3.04 5.22 12.70
CA GLY A 147 3.30 4.18 11.71
C GLY A 147 2.44 2.94 11.94
N ILE A 148 2.14 2.21 10.88
CA ILE A 148 1.38 0.96 10.91
C ILE A 148 2.37 -0.20 10.89
N ARG A 149 2.17 -1.18 11.76
CA ARG A 149 3.04 -2.36 11.82
C ARG A 149 2.23 -3.63 11.97
N CYS A 150 2.47 -4.60 11.08
CA CYS A 150 1.97 -5.95 11.17
C CYS A 150 3.16 -6.92 11.11
N ALA A 151 3.69 -7.26 12.28
CA ALA A 151 4.91 -8.06 12.43
C ALA A 151 4.73 -9.37 13.22
N ALA A 152 3.50 -9.74 13.52
CA ALA A 152 3.21 -11.00 14.21
C ALA A 152 3.50 -12.23 13.33
N ASP A 153 3.73 -13.39 13.95
CA ASP A 153 3.94 -14.66 13.25
C ASP A 153 2.62 -15.26 12.73
N ILE A 154 1.99 -14.56 11.78
CA ILE A 154 0.75 -14.99 11.14
C ILE A 154 0.96 -16.28 10.34
N LYS A 155 2.15 -16.50 9.76
CA LYS A 155 2.44 -17.72 9.01
C LYS A 155 2.51 -18.95 9.92
N GLY A 156 3.23 -18.86 11.04
CA GLY A 156 3.33 -19.96 12.00
C GLY A 156 2.00 -20.26 12.70
N GLN A 157 1.19 -19.23 12.96
CA GLN A 157 -0.09 -19.37 13.65
C GLN A 157 -1.29 -19.51 12.70
N CYS A 158 -1.06 -19.59 11.38
CA CYS A 158 -2.13 -19.61 10.39
C CYS A 158 -3.09 -20.78 10.63
N PRO A 159 -4.41 -20.51 10.80
CA PRO A 159 -5.42 -21.54 10.95
C PRO A 159 -5.34 -22.55 9.80
N PRO A 160 -5.46 -23.87 10.04
CA PRO A 160 -5.27 -24.88 9.00
C PRO A 160 -6.08 -24.65 7.72
N LYS A 161 -7.31 -24.12 7.85
CA LYS A 161 -8.20 -23.83 6.72
C LYS A 161 -7.75 -22.65 5.84
N LEU A 162 -6.82 -21.83 6.32
CA LEU A 162 -6.35 -20.62 5.66
C LEU A 162 -4.91 -20.75 5.14
N ARG A 163 -4.22 -21.84 5.46
CA ARG A 163 -2.82 -22.05 5.05
C ARG A 163 -2.71 -22.11 3.53
N ALA A 164 -1.73 -21.39 3.00
CA ALA A 164 -1.37 -21.40 1.59
C ALA A 164 0.15 -21.48 1.43
N PRO A 165 0.67 -21.90 0.27
CA PRO A 165 2.10 -21.88 0.01
C PRO A 165 2.68 -20.47 0.25
N GLY A 166 3.63 -20.36 1.18
CA GLY A 166 4.32 -19.11 1.49
C GLY A 166 3.54 -18.10 2.37
N GLY A 167 2.31 -18.41 2.79
CA GLY A 167 1.50 -17.45 3.56
C GLY A 167 0.20 -17.99 4.17
N CYS A 168 -0.67 -17.06 4.55
CA CYS A 168 -1.98 -17.33 5.15
C CYS A 168 -3.05 -16.52 4.40
N ASN A 169 -4.00 -17.18 3.74
CA ASN A 169 -5.08 -16.52 3.02
C ASN A 169 -6.09 -15.88 3.96
N ASN A 170 -6.68 -14.76 3.55
CA ASN A 170 -7.87 -14.24 4.21
C ASN A 170 -9.05 -15.20 3.99
N PRO A 171 -9.96 -15.38 4.96
CA PRO A 171 -11.13 -16.24 4.78
C PRO A 171 -12.02 -15.83 3.59
N CYS A 172 -12.11 -14.56 3.21
CA CYS A 172 -12.84 -14.16 2.00
C CYS A 172 -12.25 -14.83 0.75
N THR A 173 -10.92 -14.85 0.62
CA THR A 173 -10.20 -15.51 -0.48
C THR A 173 -10.49 -17.01 -0.56
N VAL A 174 -10.62 -17.68 0.59
CA VAL A 174 -10.83 -19.14 0.64
C VAL A 174 -12.29 -19.54 0.43
N PHE A 175 -13.22 -18.84 1.08
CA PHE A 175 -14.60 -19.29 1.17
C PHE A 175 -15.55 -18.52 0.25
N ASN A 176 -15.21 -17.29 -0.16
CA ASN A 176 -16.01 -16.44 -1.04
C ASN A 176 -17.50 -16.36 -0.64
N THR A 177 -17.79 -16.18 0.65
CA THR A 177 -19.16 -16.03 1.16
C THR A 177 -19.37 -14.63 1.71
N GLY A 178 -20.61 -14.14 1.69
CA GLY A 178 -20.93 -12.80 2.21
C GLY A 178 -20.63 -12.60 3.69
N GLY A 179 -20.53 -13.68 4.49
CA GLY A 179 -20.10 -13.61 5.88
C GLY A 179 -18.60 -13.37 6.07
N TYR A 180 -17.76 -13.72 5.09
CA TYR A 180 -16.30 -13.49 5.13
C TYR A 180 -15.85 -12.33 4.24
N CYS A 181 -16.58 -12.05 3.15
CA CYS A 181 -16.31 -10.97 2.23
C CYS A 181 -17.13 -9.71 2.51
N CYS A 182 -17.96 -9.73 3.54
CA CYS A 182 -18.82 -8.62 3.98
C CYS A 182 -19.77 -8.07 2.90
N THR A 183 -20.17 -8.89 1.92
CA THR A 183 -21.02 -8.46 0.80
C THR A 183 -22.52 -8.50 1.11
N SER A 184 -22.94 -9.25 2.14
CA SER A 184 -24.36 -9.46 2.47
C SER A 184 -24.77 -9.05 3.89
N SER A 185 -23.83 -8.60 4.74
CA SER A 185 -24.16 -8.10 6.08
C SER A 185 -23.10 -7.14 6.60
N LEU A 186 -23.54 -6.10 7.32
CA LEU A 186 -22.70 -5.18 8.10
C LEU A 186 -22.02 -5.86 9.31
N THR A 187 -22.29 -7.15 9.58
CA THR A 187 -21.72 -7.92 10.70
C THR A 187 -20.75 -8.98 10.22
N CYS A 188 -19.71 -8.57 9.49
CA CYS A 188 -18.65 -9.46 8.99
C CYS A 188 -17.72 -10.01 10.09
N GLU A 189 -17.70 -9.33 11.24
CA GLU A 189 -16.78 -9.57 12.36
C GLU A 189 -17.09 -10.77 13.27
N ARG A 190 -18.11 -11.58 12.99
CA ARG A 190 -18.59 -12.57 13.97
C ARG A 190 -17.93 -13.95 13.89
N THR A 191 -16.96 -14.17 13.01
CA THR A 191 -16.25 -15.46 12.92
C THR A 191 -14.83 -15.37 13.47
N TYR A 192 -14.37 -16.44 14.11
CA TYR A 192 -12.99 -16.57 14.59
C TYR A 192 -11.96 -16.34 13.47
N LEU A 193 -12.23 -16.85 12.26
CA LEU A 193 -11.32 -16.71 11.12
C LEU A 193 -11.22 -15.26 10.61
N ALA A 194 -12.30 -14.48 10.71
CA ALA A 194 -12.27 -13.06 10.35
C ALA A 194 -11.49 -12.22 11.38
N ARG A 195 -11.56 -12.58 12.67
CA ARG A 195 -10.84 -11.87 13.75
C ARG A 195 -9.36 -12.24 13.84
N PHE A 196 -8.97 -13.44 13.42
CA PHE A 196 -7.59 -13.92 13.53
C PHE A 196 -6.55 -12.89 13.04
N PHE A 197 -6.75 -12.28 11.87
CA PHE A 197 -5.82 -11.27 11.34
C PHE A 197 -5.82 -9.98 12.17
N LYS A 198 -6.99 -9.57 12.67
CA LYS A 198 -7.13 -8.38 13.52
C LYS A 198 -6.48 -8.57 14.89
N ASP A 199 -6.66 -9.75 15.49
CA ASP A 199 -6.06 -10.08 16.78
C ASP A 199 -4.53 -10.11 16.69
N MET A 200 -3.99 -10.59 15.56
CA MET A 200 -2.55 -10.65 15.31
C MET A 200 -1.95 -9.29 14.91
N CYS A 201 -2.73 -8.46 14.20
CA CYS A 201 -2.32 -7.13 13.74
C CYS A 201 -3.45 -6.11 13.95
N PRO A 202 -3.63 -5.58 15.17
CA PRO A 202 -4.77 -4.71 15.51
C PRO A 202 -4.88 -3.43 14.68
N ASN A 203 -3.75 -2.95 14.13
CA ASN A 203 -3.69 -1.73 13.34
C ASN A 203 -3.75 -1.99 11.82
N ALA A 204 -3.90 -3.24 11.39
CA ALA A 204 -4.06 -3.59 9.98
C ALA A 204 -5.54 -3.77 9.62
N LEU A 205 -5.89 -3.41 8.39
CA LEU A 205 -7.20 -3.64 7.80
C LEU A 205 -7.39 -5.13 7.53
N SER A 206 -8.33 -5.76 8.23
CA SER A 206 -8.51 -7.22 8.19
C SER A 206 -9.81 -7.69 7.52
N TYR A 207 -10.81 -6.80 7.44
CA TYR A 207 -12.07 -6.97 6.71
C TYR A 207 -12.58 -5.61 6.18
N PRO A 208 -13.39 -5.58 5.11
CA PRO A 208 -13.82 -4.35 4.44
C PRO A 208 -14.42 -3.22 5.29
N THR A 209 -15.01 -3.52 6.45
CA THR A 209 -15.65 -2.51 7.33
C THR A 209 -14.77 -2.11 8.52
N ASP A 210 -13.49 -2.49 8.53
CA ASP A 210 -12.52 -2.28 9.62
C ASP A 210 -11.87 -0.87 9.58
N ASP A 211 -12.67 0.19 9.54
CA ASP A 211 -12.20 1.55 9.18
C ASP A 211 -11.65 2.38 10.36
N GLN A 212 -12.22 2.29 11.56
CA GLN A 212 -11.94 3.24 12.66
C GLN A 212 -10.53 3.13 13.27
N SER A 213 -9.83 2.01 13.12
CA SER A 213 -8.52 1.77 13.76
C SER A 213 -7.37 1.42 12.79
N SER A 214 -7.67 1.35 11.49
CA SER A 214 -6.76 0.78 10.49
C SER A 214 -6.29 1.80 9.45
N ILE A 215 -6.92 2.98 9.41
CA ILE A 215 -6.57 4.06 8.49
C ILE A 215 -5.77 5.13 9.23
N TYR A 216 -4.58 5.40 8.74
CA TYR A 216 -3.65 6.39 9.29
C TYR A 216 -3.59 7.60 8.38
N THR A 217 -3.48 8.78 8.98
CA THR A 217 -3.47 10.04 8.22
C THR A 217 -2.20 10.82 8.46
N CYS A 218 -1.74 11.45 7.38
CA CYS A 218 -0.57 12.32 7.36
C CYS A 218 -0.89 13.59 6.55
N PRO A 219 -0.26 14.73 6.80
CA PRO A 219 -0.31 15.87 5.89
C PRO A 219 0.22 15.47 4.51
N ALA A 220 -0.39 15.91 3.40
CA ALA A 220 0.00 15.43 2.07
C ALA A 220 1.51 15.60 1.76
N GLY A 221 2.08 14.65 1.01
CA GLY A 221 3.43 14.74 0.45
C GLY A 221 4.54 14.10 1.30
N GLY A 222 5.79 14.23 0.88
CA GLY A 222 6.96 13.82 1.67
C GLY A 222 7.41 12.37 1.46
N THR A 223 8.19 11.85 2.40
CA THR A 223 8.82 10.53 2.32
C THR A 223 8.18 9.55 3.28
N TYR A 224 7.89 8.35 2.77
CA TYR A 224 7.30 7.23 3.46
C TYR A 224 8.26 6.04 3.47
N GLY A 225 8.30 5.29 4.57
CA GLY A 225 9.04 4.04 4.67
C GLY A 225 8.12 2.84 4.58
N VAL A 226 8.47 1.86 3.74
CA VAL A 226 7.85 0.53 3.73
C VAL A 226 8.94 -0.49 4.02
N VAL A 227 8.85 -1.19 5.14
CA VAL A 227 9.87 -2.15 5.58
C VAL A 227 9.28 -3.55 5.61
N PHE A 228 9.85 -4.46 4.83
CA PHE A 228 9.55 -5.88 4.90
C PHE A 228 10.38 -6.53 6.00
N CYS A 229 9.75 -7.34 6.86
CA CYS A 229 10.36 -7.91 8.07
C CYS A 229 10.95 -6.83 9.00
N PRO A 230 10.11 -5.88 9.46
CA PRO A 230 10.57 -4.77 10.31
C PRO A 230 10.93 -5.23 11.72
#